data_AF-A0A9X1I8G2-F1
#
_entry.id   AF-A0A9X1I8G2-F1
#
_cell.length_a   1.000
_cell.length_b   1.000
_cell.length_c   1.000
_cell.angle_alpha   90.00
_cell.angle_beta   90.00
_cell.angle_gamma   90.00
#
_symmetry.space_group_name_H-M   'P 1'
#
loop_
_entity.id
_entity.type
_entity.pdbx_description
1 polymer ?
#
loop_
_entity_poly.entity_id
_entity_poly.type
_entity_poly.pdbx_seq_one_letter_code
_entity_poly.pdbx_strand_id
1 'polypeptide(L)'
;MPDPMLLDRLPDHLPEQAIMHMQTRIPGLAPSSNHKGTVSLASTTLSDTPVPATLDTSRYNTVWSESFDSGFGQMNRRWGDVTLSNGEAILKSSAASNWAAAGMMQAPTGASAGQGYGLYTITAKTDPSEGPGPFACLWPATDVWPGPELDLFEKASQSNTDGYSTIHWAGTDSTGKTIDQYQVYRFSGYDMSQYHTYAMDWSPDRISLYIDNTLIWTTTEHVPKSYADGGENECFGAGMQPKWAAAQQNGPTNVLYVTSMSYAAPKPAPPDPTISVADAQVTEGGVLSFTVSLSAASTHQVTVSYGTANGSAVAGSDYTARSGTLTFAAGETSKAVTVQTTQDSLVEPDETLLLRLSAPVGGTIARAEATGTIKNDDVATPGRVITGTSGNNWLTGTSGNDTITGGRGNDTMTGYAGEDDFVFSAGDGFDRIKDFQTGIDDLVFKGLTAAQVTYRSATYSGISGTDVFYGSGTANHVFLEKVAASSFSVARDVLFT
;
A
#
# COMPACT_ATOMS: atom_id res chain seq x y z
N MET A 1 42.43 -55.31 -14.30
CA MET A 1 42.73 -54.32 -13.26
C MET A 1 42.50 -52.95 -13.87
N PRO A 2 41.55 -52.16 -13.36
CA PRO A 2 41.54 -50.71 -13.58
C PRO A 2 42.05 -49.98 -12.33
N ASP A 3 42.62 -48.83 -12.62
CA ASP A 3 43.46 -47.94 -11.81
C ASP A 3 42.64 -47.09 -10.82
N PRO A 4 43.05 -46.93 -9.53
CA PRO A 4 42.41 -46.04 -8.59
C PRO A 4 43.17 -44.71 -8.46
N MET A 5 42.66 -43.65 -9.08
CA MET A 5 42.97 -42.23 -8.79
C MET A 5 41.68 -41.45 -9.05
N LEU A 6 41.20 -40.50 -8.25
CA LEU A 6 41.81 -39.66 -7.23
C LEU A 6 40.89 -39.58 -6.00
N LEU A 7 41.38 -40.06 -4.85
CA LEU A 7 40.94 -39.60 -3.54
C LEU A 7 42.01 -38.63 -3.05
N ASP A 8 42.08 -37.45 -3.70
CA ASP A 8 43.02 -36.41 -3.29
C ASP A 8 42.49 -35.74 -2.01
N ARG A 9 43.03 -36.20 -0.89
CA ARG A 9 43.43 -35.43 0.30
C ARG A 9 42.68 -34.11 0.48
N LEU A 10 41.51 -34.15 1.12
CA LEU A 10 41.04 -32.99 1.88
C LEU A 10 42.00 -32.82 3.07
N PRO A 11 42.58 -31.63 3.29
CA PRO A 11 43.61 -31.45 4.31
C PRO A 11 42.99 -31.54 5.71
N ASP A 12 43.48 -32.49 6.52
CA ASP A 12 43.23 -32.64 7.97
C ASP A 12 43.77 -31.47 8.83
N HIS A 13 43.90 -30.27 8.27
CA HIS A 13 44.51 -29.12 8.93
C HIS A 13 43.71 -27.85 8.66
N LEU A 14 42.70 -27.61 9.49
CA LEU A 14 42.28 -26.26 9.82
C LEU A 14 42.94 -25.87 11.17
N PRO A 15 43.55 -24.68 11.28
CA PRO A 15 44.25 -24.28 12.49
C PRO A 15 43.26 -24.03 13.62
N GLU A 16 43.61 -24.45 14.84
CA GLU A 16 42.96 -24.15 16.13
C GLU A 16 42.64 -22.65 16.38
N GLN A 17 43.03 -21.74 15.47
CA GLN A 17 42.87 -20.30 15.58
C GLN A 17 41.47 -19.79 15.21
N ALA A 18 40.66 -20.54 14.46
CA ALA A 18 39.29 -20.12 14.11
C ALA A 18 38.29 -20.26 15.27
N ILE A 19 38.69 -20.87 16.40
CA ILE A 19 37.84 -21.12 17.58
C ILE A 19 38.49 -20.51 18.86
N MET A 20 39.56 -19.75 18.69
CA MET A 20 40.22 -19.02 19.79
C MET A 20 39.82 -17.56 19.73
N HIS A 21 38.93 -17.16 20.63
CA HIS A 21 38.99 -15.93 21.45
C HIS A 21 37.62 -15.46 21.94
N MET A 22 36.84 -16.34 22.57
CA MET A 22 35.78 -15.90 23.49
C MET A 22 36.41 -15.67 24.87
N GLN A 23 36.70 -14.40 25.20
CA GLN A 23 36.71 -13.87 26.58
C GLN A 23 37.21 -12.42 26.59
N THR A 24 36.40 -11.48 27.10
CA THR A 24 36.66 -10.79 28.38
C THR A 24 35.53 -9.79 28.66
N ARG A 25 35.00 -9.81 29.90
CA ARG A 25 34.41 -8.68 30.69
C ARG A 25 32.95 -8.86 31.13
N ILE A 26 32.78 -9.75 32.10
CA ILE A 26 31.83 -9.53 33.20
C ILE A 26 32.38 -8.34 34.05
N PRO A 27 31.62 -7.28 34.33
CA PRO A 27 31.98 -6.22 35.27
C PRO A 27 32.32 -6.85 36.62
N GLY A 28 33.59 -6.72 37.01
CA GLY A 28 34.12 -7.29 38.25
C GLY A 28 35.54 -7.88 38.11
N LEU A 29 36.02 -8.15 36.90
CA LEU A 29 37.38 -8.64 36.65
C LEU A 29 38.17 -7.63 35.80
N ALA A 30 39.37 -7.29 36.25
CA ALA A 30 40.20 -6.23 35.68
C ALA A 30 40.51 -6.47 34.17
N PRO A 31 40.53 -5.42 33.32
CA PRO A 31 40.89 -5.54 31.92
C PRO A 31 42.32 -6.02 31.71
N SER A 32 42.53 -7.03 30.87
CA SER A 32 43.82 -7.20 30.21
C SER A 32 43.98 -6.15 29.10
N SER A 33 45.22 -5.72 28.89
CA SER A 33 45.64 -4.49 28.20
C SER A 33 45.41 -4.42 26.69
N ASN A 34 44.69 -5.37 26.08
CA ASN A 34 44.60 -5.46 24.61
C ASN A 34 43.20 -5.23 24.02
N HIS A 35 42.14 -5.00 24.82
CA HIS A 35 40.78 -4.84 24.29
C HIS A 35 40.09 -3.58 24.81
N LYS A 36 39.62 -2.74 23.87
CA LYS A 36 38.78 -1.56 24.13
C LYS A 36 37.34 -1.93 23.80
N GLY A 37 36.52 -2.15 24.84
CA GLY A 37 35.08 -2.32 24.70
C GLY A 37 34.36 -1.23 25.51
N THR A 38 33.32 -0.66 24.93
CA THR A 38 32.45 0.33 25.58
C THR A 38 31.26 -0.42 26.17
N VAL A 39 31.08 -0.40 27.48
CA VAL A 39 29.82 -0.83 28.11
C VAL A 39 28.84 0.33 27.95
N SER A 40 28.06 0.32 26.87
CA SER A 40 26.95 1.27 26.72
C SER A 40 25.69 0.65 27.33
N LEU A 41 25.33 1.10 28.53
CA LEU A 41 23.99 0.88 29.07
C LEU A 41 23.06 1.94 28.48
N ALA A 42 22.12 1.47 27.65
CA ALA A 42 20.93 2.16 27.11
C ALA A 42 21.14 3.39 26.19
N SER A 43 20.75 3.24 24.93
CA SER A 43 19.46 3.68 24.37
C SER A 43 19.67 3.99 22.90
N THR A 44 19.32 3.07 22.01
CA THR A 44 19.46 3.30 20.57
C THR A 44 18.10 3.66 19.99
N THR A 45 18.12 4.79 19.28
CA THR A 45 17.03 5.38 18.52
C THR A 45 16.18 4.32 17.84
N LEU A 46 14.92 4.24 18.28
CA LEU A 46 13.88 3.44 17.63
C LEU A 46 13.85 3.83 16.15
N SER A 47 13.90 2.85 15.26
CA SER A 47 13.35 3.08 13.93
C SER A 47 11.89 3.51 14.09
N ASP A 48 11.36 4.33 13.17
CA ASP A 48 9.99 4.87 13.25
C ASP A 48 8.88 3.79 13.32
N THR A 49 9.24 2.51 13.27
CA THR A 49 8.32 1.38 13.48
C THR A 49 8.51 0.78 14.89
N PRO A 50 7.52 0.90 15.79
CA PRO A 50 7.57 0.26 17.11
C PRO A 50 7.80 -1.25 17.00
N VAL A 51 8.73 -1.79 17.80
CA VAL A 51 8.91 -3.24 17.94
C VAL A 51 7.84 -3.76 18.90
N PRO A 52 7.07 -4.81 18.53
CA PRO A 52 6.07 -5.40 19.43
C PRO A 52 6.69 -5.88 20.74
N ALA A 53 6.01 -5.65 21.87
CA ALA A 53 6.43 -6.19 23.17
C ALA A 53 6.37 -7.73 23.22
N THR A 54 5.58 -8.33 22.33
CA THR A 54 5.40 -9.78 22.19
C THR A 54 5.80 -10.26 20.80
N LEU A 55 6.48 -11.40 20.71
CA LEU A 55 6.93 -11.99 19.44
C LEU A 55 5.73 -12.34 18.52
N ASP A 56 5.72 -11.79 17.30
CA ASP A 56 4.77 -12.14 16.25
C ASP A 56 5.35 -13.18 15.30
N THR A 57 5.04 -14.46 15.55
CA THR A 57 5.48 -15.58 14.73
C THR A 57 4.70 -15.73 13.42
N SER A 58 3.58 -15.02 13.26
CA SER A 58 2.73 -15.12 12.05
C SER A 58 3.42 -14.58 10.79
N ARG A 59 4.50 -13.80 10.95
CA ARG A 59 5.32 -13.26 9.87
C ARG A 59 6.32 -14.24 9.26
N TYR A 60 6.45 -15.45 9.82
CA TYR A 60 7.46 -16.42 9.38
C TYR A 60 6.85 -17.73 8.88
N ASN A 61 7.58 -18.41 8.00
CA ASN A 61 7.35 -19.80 7.62
C ASN A 61 8.47 -20.65 8.22
N THR A 62 8.14 -21.66 9.02
CA THR A 62 9.12 -22.61 9.54
C THR A 62 9.84 -23.31 8.40
N VAL A 63 11.17 -23.21 8.38
CA VAL A 63 12.02 -23.90 7.40
C VAL A 63 12.40 -25.26 7.95
N TRP A 64 12.82 -25.30 9.21
CA TRP A 64 13.08 -26.54 9.94
C TRP A 64 12.86 -26.35 11.43
N SER A 65 12.57 -27.45 12.11
CA SER A 65 12.45 -27.53 13.56
C SER A 65 12.89 -28.92 14.03
N GLU A 66 13.59 -28.97 15.15
CA GLU A 66 13.98 -30.20 15.84
C GLU A 66 13.44 -30.18 17.27
N SER A 67 12.85 -31.30 17.69
CA SER A 67 12.23 -31.51 19.02
C SER A 67 12.97 -32.54 19.86
N PHE A 68 13.94 -33.25 19.27
CA PHE A 68 14.78 -34.27 19.91
C PHE A 68 14.04 -35.52 20.44
N ASP A 69 12.70 -35.56 20.35
CA ASP A 69 11.84 -36.69 20.76
C ASP A 69 12.16 -38.00 20.02
N SER A 70 12.64 -37.90 18.78
CA SER A 70 12.89 -39.06 17.90
C SER A 70 14.35 -39.21 17.45
N GLY A 71 15.28 -38.49 18.07
CA GLY A 71 16.68 -38.44 17.63
C GLY A 71 17.15 -37.00 17.36
N PHE A 72 18.35 -36.86 16.77
CA PHE A 72 18.87 -35.54 16.37
C PHE A 72 18.27 -35.01 15.05
N GLY A 73 17.47 -35.83 14.36
CA GLY A 73 16.92 -35.51 13.04
C GLY A 73 17.99 -34.97 12.08
N GLN A 74 17.90 -33.67 11.76
CA GLN A 74 18.82 -33.00 10.84
C GLN A 74 19.98 -32.28 11.53
N MET A 75 20.00 -32.23 12.87
CA MET A 75 21.05 -31.55 13.65
C MET A 75 22.37 -32.32 13.59
N ASN A 76 23.45 -31.59 13.32
CA ASN A 76 24.80 -32.12 13.26
C ASN A 76 25.45 -32.09 14.65
N ARG A 77 25.91 -33.25 15.14
CA ARG A 77 26.77 -33.35 16.33
C ARG A 77 28.19 -33.04 15.91
N ARG A 78 28.61 -31.79 16.08
CA ARG A 78 29.89 -31.30 15.56
C ARG A 78 31.05 -31.80 16.42
N TRP A 79 30.98 -31.62 17.74
CA TRP A 79 32.08 -31.95 18.67
C TRP A 79 31.61 -32.47 20.03
N GLY A 80 32.55 -33.09 20.76
CA GLY A 80 32.42 -33.44 22.18
C GLY A 80 31.27 -34.39 22.55
N ASP A 81 30.87 -34.33 23.83
CA ASP A 81 29.82 -35.16 24.40
C ASP A 81 28.44 -34.54 24.17
N VAL A 82 27.74 -35.04 23.15
CA VAL A 82 26.37 -34.69 22.80
C VAL A 82 25.52 -35.95 22.76
N THR A 83 24.61 -36.08 23.73
CA THR A 83 23.74 -37.25 23.92
C THR A 83 22.26 -36.88 23.87
N LEU A 84 21.41 -37.90 23.77
CA LEU A 84 19.95 -37.74 23.87
C LEU A 84 19.44 -38.54 25.05
N SER A 85 18.53 -37.94 25.81
CA SER A 85 17.77 -38.64 26.85
C SER A 85 16.44 -37.92 27.07
N ASN A 86 15.35 -38.67 27.14
CA ASN A 86 14.01 -38.14 27.47
C ASN A 86 13.55 -36.95 26.60
N GLY A 87 13.85 -36.96 25.29
CA GLY A 87 13.50 -35.85 24.38
C GLY A 87 14.38 -34.61 24.53
N GLU A 88 15.50 -34.70 25.26
CA GLU A 88 16.45 -33.61 25.44
C GLU A 88 17.78 -33.95 24.75
N ALA A 89 18.31 -33.02 23.96
CA ALA A 89 19.73 -33.00 23.61
C ALA A 89 20.54 -32.49 24.79
N ILE A 90 21.55 -33.25 25.20
CA ILE A 90 22.37 -33.01 26.39
C ILE A 90 23.80 -32.79 25.94
N LEU A 91 24.30 -31.56 26.11
CA LEU A 91 25.62 -31.12 25.68
C LEU A 91 26.48 -30.88 26.89
N LYS A 92 27.59 -31.61 27.03
CA LYS A 92 28.44 -31.54 28.22
C LYS A 92 29.78 -30.88 27.96
N SER A 93 30.25 -30.11 28.94
CA SER A 93 31.61 -29.60 28.94
C SER A 93 32.62 -30.73 29.14
N SER A 94 33.89 -30.43 28.90
CA SER A 94 34.99 -31.38 29.13
C SER A 94 36.04 -30.79 30.05
N ALA A 95 36.73 -31.68 30.78
CA ALA A 95 37.94 -31.31 31.53
C ALA A 95 39.09 -30.87 30.60
N ALA A 96 39.03 -31.24 29.33
CA ALA A 96 40.00 -30.85 28.33
C ALA A 96 39.84 -29.36 27.96
N SER A 97 40.96 -28.68 27.78
CA SER A 97 41.01 -27.27 27.38
C SER A 97 40.92 -27.09 25.86
N ASN A 98 40.16 -27.94 25.17
CA ASN A 98 39.98 -27.89 23.71
C ASN A 98 38.50 -27.97 23.33
N TRP A 99 38.14 -27.26 22.27
CA TRP A 99 36.75 -27.18 21.78
C TRP A 99 36.23 -28.49 21.22
N ALA A 100 37.11 -29.31 20.62
CA ALA A 100 36.74 -30.62 20.08
C ALA A 100 36.20 -31.60 21.15
N ALA A 101 36.52 -31.37 22.43
CA ALA A 101 36.00 -32.20 23.53
C ALA A 101 34.75 -31.63 24.20
N ALA A 102 34.39 -30.37 23.95
CA ALA A 102 33.20 -29.77 24.51
C ALA A 102 31.99 -30.09 23.61
N GLY A 103 30.88 -30.51 24.23
CA GLY A 103 29.66 -30.89 23.52
C GLY A 103 29.13 -29.71 22.72
N MET A 104 28.99 -29.90 21.40
CA MET A 104 28.48 -28.88 20.50
C MET A 104 27.62 -29.50 19.41
N MET A 105 26.45 -28.89 19.19
CA MET A 105 25.57 -29.22 18.09
C MET A 105 25.31 -28.00 17.22
N GLN A 106 25.07 -28.26 15.95
CA GLN A 106 24.87 -27.25 14.92
C GLN A 106 23.68 -27.65 14.07
N ALA A 107 22.93 -26.63 13.62
CA ALA A 107 21.89 -26.77 12.61
C ALA A 107 22.43 -27.44 11.33
N PRO A 108 21.57 -27.99 10.46
CA PRO A 108 22.02 -28.64 9.24
C PRO A 108 22.90 -27.70 8.41
N THR A 109 23.96 -28.22 7.78
CA THR A 109 24.86 -27.45 6.88
C THR A 109 24.41 -27.58 5.41
N GLY A 110 24.67 -26.55 4.60
CA GLY A 110 24.37 -26.51 3.16
C GLY A 110 23.11 -25.75 2.76
N ALA A 111 22.96 -25.45 1.45
CA ALA A 111 21.92 -24.61 0.86
C ALA A 111 20.46 -25.00 1.20
N SER A 112 20.22 -26.23 1.66
CA SER A 112 18.91 -26.71 2.13
C SER A 112 18.55 -26.31 3.56
N ALA A 113 19.50 -25.82 4.36
CA ALA A 113 19.25 -25.38 5.73
C ALA A 113 18.61 -23.97 5.82
N GLY A 114 18.59 -23.24 4.70
CA GLY A 114 17.83 -22.00 4.49
C GLY A 114 18.21 -20.82 5.39
N GLN A 115 19.37 -20.84 6.04
CA GLN A 115 19.72 -19.87 7.08
C GLN A 115 19.98 -18.47 6.50
N GLY A 116 19.46 -17.43 7.16
CA GLY A 116 19.49 -16.04 6.69
C GLY A 116 18.73 -15.11 7.65
N TYR A 117 18.23 -13.96 7.17
CA TYR A 117 17.28 -13.17 7.97
C TYR A 117 16.06 -14.03 8.32
N GLY A 118 15.59 -13.95 9.55
CA GLY A 118 14.50 -14.79 10.04
C GLY A 118 14.45 -14.87 11.56
N LEU A 119 13.66 -15.83 12.04
CA LEU A 119 13.46 -16.10 13.44
C LEU A 119 14.19 -17.39 13.83
N TYR A 120 15.15 -17.27 14.75
CA TYR A 120 15.90 -18.38 15.31
C TYR A 120 15.44 -18.63 16.73
N THR A 121 15.02 -19.86 17.05
CA THR A 121 14.51 -20.19 18.38
C THR A 121 15.23 -21.38 18.97
N ILE A 122 15.55 -21.31 20.26
CA ILE A 122 16.03 -22.46 21.05
C ILE A 122 15.30 -22.49 22.39
N THR A 123 14.83 -23.68 22.78
CA THR A 123 14.30 -23.91 24.13
C THR A 123 15.30 -24.72 24.92
N ALA A 124 15.87 -24.12 25.96
CA ALA A 124 16.96 -24.72 26.70
C ALA A 124 16.98 -24.33 28.19
N LYS A 125 17.70 -25.13 28.98
CA LYS A 125 18.06 -24.89 30.38
C LYS A 125 19.52 -25.30 30.63
N THR A 126 20.11 -24.71 31.66
CA THR A 126 21.47 -25.02 32.16
C THR A 126 21.37 -25.72 33.51
N ASP A 127 22.34 -26.57 33.88
CA ASP A 127 22.37 -27.11 35.25
C ASP A 127 22.63 -25.98 36.27
N PRO A 128 21.89 -25.94 37.41
CA PRO A 128 22.05 -24.90 38.41
C PRO A 128 23.45 -24.75 39.00
N SER A 129 24.25 -25.82 38.96
CA SER A 129 25.60 -25.88 39.54
C SER A 129 26.69 -25.36 38.61
N GLU A 130 26.32 -24.92 37.41
CA GLU A 130 27.26 -24.58 36.36
C GLU A 130 27.91 -23.22 36.52
N GLY A 131 29.19 -23.16 36.17
CA GLY A 131 29.87 -21.90 35.85
C GLY A 131 29.44 -21.34 34.48
N PRO A 132 29.99 -20.18 34.08
CA PRO A 132 29.75 -19.62 32.75
C PRO A 132 30.32 -20.53 31.66
N GLY A 133 29.62 -20.71 30.54
CA GLY A 133 30.07 -21.62 29.48
C GLY A 133 28.98 -22.20 28.57
N PRO A 134 27.72 -22.34 29.03
CA PRO A 134 26.59 -22.58 28.14
C PRO A 134 26.29 -21.41 27.22
N PHE A 135 26.14 -21.72 25.93
CA PHE A 135 25.76 -20.74 24.92
C PHE A 135 24.86 -21.32 23.84
N ALA A 136 24.13 -20.43 23.19
CA ALA A 136 23.55 -20.64 21.87
C ALA A 136 23.82 -19.41 21.01
N CYS A 137 24.33 -19.61 19.79
CA CYS A 137 24.77 -18.53 18.92
C CYS A 137 24.46 -18.78 17.45
N LEU A 138 24.53 -17.70 16.67
CA LEU A 138 24.48 -17.67 15.22
C LEU A 138 25.83 -17.18 14.70
N TRP A 139 26.39 -17.92 13.75
CA TRP A 139 27.60 -17.50 13.04
C TRP A 139 27.29 -17.23 11.55
N PRO A 140 26.88 -15.99 11.21
CA PRO A 140 26.68 -15.58 9.82
C PRO A 140 28.00 -15.45 9.05
N ALA A 141 28.16 -16.30 8.03
CA ALA A 141 29.17 -16.31 6.96
C ALA A 141 30.31 -15.28 7.03
N THR A 142 31.39 -15.64 7.73
CA THR A 142 32.76 -15.66 7.18
C THR A 142 33.64 -16.54 8.08
N ASP A 143 34.48 -17.39 7.50
CA ASP A 143 35.52 -18.18 8.20
C ASP A 143 36.60 -17.32 8.89
N VAL A 144 36.38 -16.00 8.96
CA VAL A 144 37.36 -15.02 9.42
C VAL A 144 36.82 -14.39 10.70
N TRP A 145 37.33 -14.87 11.83
CA TRP A 145 37.17 -14.17 13.09
C TRP A 145 37.95 -12.84 13.09
N PRO A 146 37.41 -11.74 13.66
CA PRO A 146 36.13 -11.62 14.35
C PRO A 146 34.92 -11.32 13.47
N GLY A 147 33.87 -12.10 13.67
CA GLY A 147 32.51 -11.80 13.28
C GLY A 147 32.13 -11.92 11.79
N PRO A 148 30.83 -11.77 11.48
CA PRO A 148 29.76 -11.49 12.47
C PRO A 148 29.35 -12.74 13.28
N GLU A 149 29.08 -12.58 14.59
CA GLU A 149 28.50 -13.61 15.49
C GLU A 149 27.41 -12.99 16.36
N LEU A 150 26.31 -13.71 16.59
CA LEU A 150 25.16 -13.28 17.39
C LEU A 150 24.83 -14.32 18.46
N ASP A 151 25.02 -13.99 19.73
CA ASP A 151 24.71 -14.87 20.85
C ASP A 151 23.28 -14.66 21.32
N LEU A 152 22.45 -15.71 21.25
CA LEU A 152 21.10 -15.70 21.81
C LEU A 152 21.16 -15.65 23.33
N PHE A 153 22.01 -16.49 23.92
CA PHE A 153 22.35 -16.40 25.33
C PHE A 153 23.76 -16.95 25.60
N GLU A 154 24.38 -16.40 26.64
CA GLU A 154 25.55 -16.92 27.33
C GLU A 154 25.32 -16.83 28.85
N LYS A 155 25.62 -17.90 29.58
CA LYS A 155 25.53 -17.88 31.05
C LYS A 155 26.69 -17.07 31.65
N ALA A 156 26.35 -16.10 32.50
CA ALA A 156 27.29 -15.09 32.98
C ALA A 156 28.17 -15.50 34.17
N SER A 157 27.67 -16.40 35.02
CA SER A 157 28.29 -16.74 36.30
C SER A 157 27.70 -18.04 36.85
N GLN A 158 28.05 -18.43 38.09
CA GLN A 158 27.34 -19.50 38.80
C GLN A 158 25.90 -19.14 39.17
N SER A 159 25.51 -17.86 39.08
CA SER A 159 24.09 -17.48 39.17
C SER A 159 23.33 -17.99 37.95
N ASN A 160 22.11 -18.46 38.18
CA ASN A 160 21.19 -18.89 37.11
C ASN A 160 20.24 -17.77 36.70
N THR A 161 20.31 -16.59 37.32
CA THR A 161 19.36 -15.50 37.03
C THR A 161 19.83 -14.51 35.99
N ASP A 162 21.11 -14.56 35.60
CA ASP A 162 21.78 -13.54 34.80
C ASP A 162 22.41 -14.16 33.56
N GLY A 163 21.99 -13.67 32.40
CA GLY A 163 22.53 -14.06 31.10
C GLY A 163 22.93 -12.85 30.25
N TYR A 164 23.76 -13.12 29.25
CA TYR A 164 24.15 -12.15 28.23
C TYR A 164 23.65 -12.59 26.88
N SER A 165 23.40 -11.62 26.02
CA SER A 165 23.26 -11.81 24.59
C SER A 165 24.16 -10.78 23.92
N THR A 166 24.86 -11.19 22.87
CA THR A 166 26.03 -10.46 22.40
C THR A 166 26.01 -10.37 20.88
N ILE A 167 26.48 -9.25 20.34
CA ILE A 167 26.72 -9.07 18.91
C ILE A 167 28.21 -8.82 18.76
N HIS A 168 28.88 -9.63 17.94
CA HIS A 168 30.30 -9.53 17.63
C HIS A 168 30.52 -9.14 16.16
N TRP A 169 31.50 -8.29 15.88
CA TRP A 169 31.88 -7.88 14.53
C TRP A 169 33.37 -7.55 14.41
N ALA A 170 33.89 -7.64 13.18
CA ALA A 170 35.24 -7.22 12.85
C ALA A 170 35.40 -5.70 13.03
N GLY A 171 36.27 -5.29 13.95
CA GLY A 171 36.80 -3.93 14.02
C GLY A 171 38.27 -3.85 13.65
N THR A 172 38.82 -2.64 13.66
CA THR A 172 40.25 -2.39 13.48
C THR A 172 40.77 -1.58 14.65
N ASP A 173 41.90 -1.98 15.23
CA ASP A 173 42.57 -1.18 16.26
C ASP A 173 43.36 -0.01 15.66
N SER A 174 43.98 0.82 16.51
CA SER A 174 44.77 1.97 16.08
C SER A 174 46.03 1.62 15.26
N THR A 175 46.39 0.34 15.16
CA THR A 175 47.53 -0.16 14.39
C THR A 175 47.13 -0.75 13.05
N GLY A 176 45.82 -0.78 12.73
CA GLY A 176 45.32 -1.44 11.52
C GLY A 176 45.07 -2.94 11.69
N LYS A 177 45.24 -3.49 12.90
CA LYS A 177 45.02 -4.93 13.16
C LYS A 177 43.53 -5.18 13.38
N THR A 178 43.01 -6.25 12.77
CA THR A 178 41.65 -6.71 13.02
C THR A 178 41.49 -7.12 14.49
N ILE A 179 40.46 -6.58 15.14
CA ILE A 179 40.11 -6.86 16.53
C ILE A 179 38.63 -7.19 16.65
N ASP A 180 38.31 -8.01 17.63
CA ASP A 180 36.92 -8.26 18.00
C ASP A 180 36.31 -6.99 18.61
N GLN A 181 35.17 -6.58 18.06
CA GLN A 181 34.31 -5.59 18.67
C GLN A 181 32.99 -6.24 18.99
N TYR A 182 32.42 -5.86 20.12
CA TYR A 182 31.20 -6.48 20.59
C TYR A 182 30.30 -5.50 21.33
N GLN A 183 29.02 -5.86 21.38
CA GLN A 183 27.99 -5.18 22.15
C GLN A 183 27.27 -6.21 23.02
N VAL A 184 27.19 -5.93 24.32
CA VAL A 184 26.61 -6.85 25.32
C VAL A 184 25.24 -6.34 25.77
N TYR A 185 24.25 -7.21 25.68
CA TYR A 185 22.91 -7.01 26.23
C TYR A 185 22.70 -7.95 27.42
N ARG A 186 22.51 -7.35 28.59
CA ARG A 186 22.22 -8.07 29.84
C ARG A 186 20.75 -8.36 29.94
N PHE A 187 20.40 -9.57 30.35
CA PHE A 187 19.06 -9.89 30.82
C PHE A 187 19.13 -10.58 32.18
N SER A 188 18.10 -10.32 32.99
CA SER A 188 17.98 -10.84 34.35
C SER A 188 16.53 -11.14 34.67
N GLY A 189 16.28 -11.93 35.73
CA GLY A 189 14.93 -12.30 36.16
C GLY A 189 14.38 -13.55 35.49
N TYR A 190 15.21 -14.26 34.72
CA TYR A 190 14.91 -15.57 34.13
C TYR A 190 15.79 -16.61 34.82
N ASP A 191 15.19 -17.63 35.43
CA ASP A 191 15.93 -18.73 36.04
C ASP A 191 16.38 -19.70 34.93
N MET A 192 17.61 -19.54 34.45
CA MET A 192 18.22 -20.35 33.39
C MET A 192 18.34 -21.84 33.74
N SER A 193 17.98 -22.27 34.96
CA SER A 193 17.81 -23.69 35.28
C SER A 193 16.44 -24.27 34.90
N GLN A 194 15.49 -23.40 34.59
CA GLN A 194 14.23 -23.73 33.95
C GLN A 194 14.34 -23.61 32.44
N TYR A 195 13.44 -24.28 31.73
CA TYR A 195 13.34 -24.12 30.29
C TYR A 195 12.82 -22.73 29.94
N HIS A 196 13.61 -22.03 29.14
CA HIS A 196 13.22 -20.77 28.52
C HIS A 196 13.39 -20.90 27.00
N THR A 197 12.48 -20.26 26.26
CA THR A 197 12.61 -20.13 24.81
C THR A 197 13.26 -18.81 24.48
N TYR A 198 14.49 -18.87 23.96
CA TYR A 198 15.24 -17.73 23.44
C TYR A 198 14.97 -17.62 21.96
N ALA A 199 14.55 -16.43 21.51
CA ALA A 199 14.19 -16.17 20.12
C ALA A 199 14.88 -14.92 19.59
N MET A 200 15.73 -15.08 18.59
CA MET A 200 16.38 -13.98 17.86
C MET A 200 15.60 -13.68 16.60
N ASP A 201 14.96 -12.52 16.53
CA ASP A 201 14.36 -11.95 15.32
C ASP A 201 15.42 -11.09 14.61
N TRP A 202 15.92 -11.58 13.47
CA TRP A 202 16.96 -10.91 12.69
C TRP A 202 16.42 -10.48 11.33
N SER A 203 16.37 -9.16 11.10
CA SER A 203 16.05 -8.52 9.83
C SER A 203 17.26 -7.76 9.26
N PRO A 204 17.23 -7.29 8.00
CA PRO A 204 18.35 -6.55 7.38
C PRO A 204 18.82 -5.29 8.14
N ASP A 205 17.94 -4.72 8.94
CA ASP A 205 18.10 -3.42 9.59
C ASP A 205 17.94 -3.48 11.11
N ARG A 206 17.56 -4.64 11.67
CA ARG A 206 17.27 -4.78 13.10
C ARG A 206 17.53 -6.19 13.61
N ILE A 207 17.95 -6.26 14.86
CA ILE A 207 17.96 -7.50 15.63
C ILE A 207 17.19 -7.28 16.93
N SER A 208 16.38 -8.25 17.32
CA SER A 208 15.65 -8.25 18.58
C SER A 208 15.73 -9.62 19.26
N LEU A 209 15.95 -9.63 20.58
CA LEU A 209 15.87 -10.85 21.39
C LEU A 209 14.56 -10.86 22.17
N TYR A 210 13.89 -12.00 22.14
CA TYR A 210 12.76 -12.33 23.01
C TYR A 210 13.11 -13.52 23.89
N ILE A 211 12.65 -13.52 25.13
CA ILE A 211 12.66 -14.69 26.02
C ILE A 211 11.22 -14.94 26.45
N ASP A 212 10.75 -16.17 26.25
CA ASP A 212 9.36 -16.59 26.52
C ASP A 212 8.34 -15.62 25.91
N ASN A 213 8.56 -15.30 24.63
CA ASN A 213 7.80 -14.34 23.83
C ASN A 213 7.82 -12.87 24.31
N THR A 214 8.61 -12.53 25.34
CA THR A 214 8.73 -11.16 25.85
C THR A 214 9.97 -10.48 25.28
N LEU A 215 9.80 -9.29 24.69
CA LEU A 215 10.94 -8.51 24.16
C LEU A 215 11.91 -8.15 25.28
N ILE A 216 13.18 -8.49 25.10
CA ILE A 216 14.26 -8.20 26.04
C ILE A 216 15.06 -6.99 25.59
N TRP A 217 15.50 -6.99 24.33
CA TRP A 217 16.23 -5.88 23.74
C TRP A 217 16.05 -5.87 22.22
N THR A 218 16.30 -4.71 21.63
CA THR A 218 16.33 -4.52 20.18
C THR A 218 17.40 -3.50 19.80
N THR A 219 18.01 -3.65 18.62
CA THR A 219 19.01 -2.71 18.10
C THR A 219 18.96 -2.61 16.58
N THR A 220 19.31 -1.44 16.04
CA THR A 220 19.61 -1.22 14.62
C THR A 220 21.11 -0.99 14.40
N GLU A 221 21.91 -0.98 15.47
CA GLU A 221 23.36 -0.83 15.41
C GLU A 221 24.03 -2.17 15.16
N HIS A 222 25.10 -2.16 14.37
CA HIS A 222 25.95 -3.34 14.10
C HIS A 222 25.21 -4.58 13.58
N VAL A 223 24.02 -4.40 12.99
CA VAL A 223 23.27 -5.47 12.33
C VAL A 223 24.07 -6.00 11.14
N PRO A 224 24.43 -7.30 11.11
CA PRO A 224 25.14 -7.88 9.98
C PRO A 224 24.30 -7.77 8.70
N LYS A 225 24.91 -7.25 7.63
CA LYS A 225 24.23 -6.95 6.34
C LYS A 225 24.33 -8.06 5.29
N SER A 226 25.20 -9.03 5.49
CA SER A 226 25.37 -10.19 4.61
C SER A 226 24.59 -11.39 5.15
N TYR A 227 23.93 -12.09 4.24
CA TYR A 227 23.26 -13.36 4.50
C TYR A 227 24.28 -14.41 4.97
N ALA A 228 23.82 -15.40 5.75
CA ALA A 228 24.56 -16.64 5.94
C ALA A 228 24.46 -17.45 4.63
N ASP A 229 25.53 -17.54 3.84
CA ASP A 229 25.51 -18.20 2.52
C ASP A 229 25.67 -19.75 2.59
N GLY A 230 25.37 -20.36 3.73
CA GLY A 230 25.29 -21.81 3.94
C GLY A 230 26.60 -22.61 3.80
N GLY A 231 27.78 -21.99 3.87
CA GLY A 231 29.08 -22.64 3.91
C GLY A 231 29.32 -23.54 5.14
N GLU A 232 30.34 -24.39 5.07
CA GLU A 232 30.52 -25.54 5.97
C GLU A 232 30.77 -25.20 7.46
N ASN A 233 31.06 -23.93 7.79
CA ASN A 233 31.28 -23.46 9.16
C ASN A 233 30.14 -22.57 9.70
N GLU A 234 29.10 -22.36 8.91
CA GLU A 234 28.05 -21.36 9.15
C GLU A 234 26.87 -22.01 9.87
N CYS A 235 26.44 -21.46 11.02
CA CYS A 235 25.26 -22.01 11.67
C CYS A 235 24.65 -21.24 12.84
N PHE A 236 23.37 -21.55 13.05
CA PHE A 236 22.77 -21.63 14.38
C PHE A 236 23.26 -22.87 15.14
N GLY A 237 23.85 -22.68 16.31
CA GLY A 237 24.40 -23.75 17.14
C GLY A 237 24.18 -23.54 18.63
N ALA A 238 24.39 -24.61 19.38
CA ALA A 238 24.39 -24.59 20.83
C ALA A 238 25.52 -25.47 21.35
N GLY A 239 26.12 -25.07 22.46
CA GLY A 239 27.32 -25.74 22.92
C GLY A 239 27.80 -25.32 24.29
N MET A 240 28.91 -25.96 24.66
CA MET A 240 29.66 -25.72 25.87
C MET A 240 31.01 -25.11 25.54
N GLN A 241 31.41 -24.07 26.27
CA GLN A 241 32.78 -23.58 26.25
C GLN A 241 33.72 -24.58 26.95
N PRO A 242 34.94 -24.82 26.44
CA PRO A 242 35.91 -25.71 27.06
C PRO A 242 36.49 -25.11 28.35
N LYS A 243 37.22 -25.93 29.12
CA LYS A 243 37.89 -25.47 30.34
C LYS A 243 39.08 -24.55 30.03
N TRP A 244 39.01 -23.29 30.46
CA TRP A 244 40.12 -22.33 30.34
C TRP A 244 40.88 -22.14 31.67
N ALA A 245 42.21 -22.26 31.64
CA ALA A 245 43.08 -22.26 32.82
C ALA A 245 43.08 -20.94 33.63
N ALA A 246 42.86 -19.80 32.98
CA ALA A 246 42.89 -18.47 33.61
C ALA A 246 41.58 -18.04 34.32
N ALA A 247 40.46 -18.73 34.13
CA ALA A 247 39.15 -18.19 34.50
C ALA A 247 38.43 -18.90 35.67
N GLN A 248 38.88 -20.08 36.12
CA GLN A 248 38.08 -20.95 37.02
C GLN A 248 36.65 -21.24 36.48
N GLN A 249 36.40 -21.09 35.18
CA GLN A 249 35.04 -20.95 34.66
C GLN A 249 34.30 -22.27 34.36
N ASN A 250 34.98 -23.41 34.21
CA ASN A 250 34.31 -24.65 33.78
C ASN A 250 34.81 -25.87 34.54
N GLY A 251 33.92 -26.50 35.32
CA GLY A 251 34.08 -27.89 35.75
C GLY A 251 33.72 -28.84 34.60
N PRO A 252 34.13 -30.12 34.64
CA PRO A 252 33.79 -31.12 33.60
C PRO A 252 32.32 -31.57 33.63
N THR A 253 31.45 -30.79 34.27
CA THR A 253 30.09 -31.16 34.64
C THR A 253 29.07 -30.13 34.20
N ASN A 254 29.44 -29.15 33.38
CA ASN A 254 28.45 -28.25 32.81
C ASN A 254 27.70 -28.97 31.69
N VAL A 255 26.40 -28.73 31.61
CA VAL A 255 25.40 -29.43 30.83
C VAL A 255 24.32 -28.45 30.33
N LEU A 256 24.31 -28.19 29.03
CA LEU A 256 23.15 -27.58 28.38
C LEU A 256 22.15 -28.66 27.98
N TYR A 257 20.91 -28.47 28.38
CA TYR A 257 19.78 -29.30 27.96
C TYR A 257 18.95 -28.50 26.96
N VAL A 258 18.68 -29.09 25.80
CA VAL A 258 17.90 -28.45 24.72
C VAL A 258 16.75 -29.36 24.33
N THR A 259 15.53 -28.82 24.35
CA THR A 259 14.31 -29.54 23.96
C THR A 259 13.80 -29.15 22.59
N SER A 260 14.18 -27.98 22.08
CA SER A 260 13.88 -27.64 20.70
C SER A 260 14.82 -26.60 20.12
N MET A 261 15.03 -26.70 18.81
CA MET A 261 15.63 -25.66 17.99
C MET A 261 14.81 -25.49 16.71
N SER A 262 14.67 -24.26 16.22
CA SER A 262 14.02 -24.02 14.94
C SER A 262 14.56 -22.79 14.25
N TYR A 263 14.36 -22.76 12.94
CA TYR A 263 14.54 -21.57 12.13
C TYR A 263 13.32 -21.39 11.22
N ALA A 264 12.83 -20.15 11.18
CA ALA A 264 11.73 -19.75 10.33
C ALA A 264 12.14 -18.53 9.49
N ALA A 265 12.00 -18.66 8.17
CA ALA A 265 12.29 -17.58 7.24
C ALA A 265 11.12 -16.58 7.19
N PRO A 266 11.36 -15.28 6.94
CA PRO A 266 10.30 -14.30 6.74
C PRO A 266 9.38 -14.76 5.61
N LYS A 267 8.07 -14.62 5.80
CA LYS A 267 7.12 -14.80 4.71
C LYS A 267 7.47 -13.79 3.60
N PRO A 268 7.47 -14.22 2.32
CA PRO A 268 7.64 -13.28 1.24
C PRO A 268 6.56 -12.20 1.35
N ALA A 269 6.93 -10.95 1.11
CA ALA A 269 5.97 -9.86 1.05
C ALA A 269 4.88 -10.22 0.01
N PRO A 270 3.59 -9.94 0.28
CA PRO A 270 2.57 -10.06 -0.74
C PRO A 270 2.99 -9.24 -1.97
N PRO A 271 2.67 -9.70 -3.19
CA PRO A 271 2.89 -8.88 -4.37
C PRO A 271 2.12 -7.57 -4.23
N ASP A 272 2.70 -6.49 -4.77
CA ASP A 272 2.03 -5.18 -4.81
C ASP A 272 0.64 -5.31 -5.45
N PRO A 273 -0.41 -4.70 -4.86
CA PRO A 273 -1.75 -4.83 -5.39
C PRO A 273 -1.92 -4.08 -6.71
N THR A 274 -2.95 -4.46 -7.46
CA THR A 274 -3.41 -3.67 -8.60
C THR A 274 -4.48 -2.67 -8.17
N ILE A 275 -4.52 -1.51 -8.82
CA ILE A 275 -5.42 -0.39 -8.55
C ILE A 275 -6.43 -0.28 -9.69
N SER A 276 -7.70 -0.15 -9.35
CA SER A 276 -8.79 0.00 -10.31
C SER A 276 -9.80 1.05 -9.86
N VAL A 277 -10.44 1.72 -10.81
CA VAL A 277 -11.56 2.62 -10.55
C VAL A 277 -12.82 2.07 -11.23
N ALA A 278 -13.96 2.14 -10.53
CA ALA A 278 -15.26 1.73 -11.04
C ALA A 278 -16.06 2.92 -11.56
N ASP A 279 -16.90 2.66 -12.57
CA ASP A 279 -17.87 3.62 -13.09
C ASP A 279 -18.87 4.03 -12.00
N ALA A 280 -19.41 5.24 -12.13
CA ALA A 280 -20.38 5.79 -11.20
C ALA A 280 -21.49 6.52 -11.95
N GLN A 281 -22.63 6.70 -11.29
CA GLN A 281 -23.73 7.49 -11.82
C GLN A 281 -24.41 8.27 -10.70
N VAL A 282 -24.93 9.44 -11.01
CA VAL A 282 -25.71 10.27 -10.09
C VAL A 282 -26.71 11.09 -10.88
N THR A 283 -27.81 11.51 -10.26
CA THR A 283 -28.67 12.57 -10.79
C THR A 283 -28.01 13.94 -10.62
N GLU A 284 -28.35 14.89 -11.48
CA GLU A 284 -27.97 16.30 -11.36
C GLU A 284 -28.14 16.85 -9.93
N GLY A 285 -27.27 17.80 -9.57
CA GLY A 285 -27.12 18.31 -8.21
C GLY A 285 -26.52 17.34 -7.17
N GLY A 286 -26.44 16.04 -7.49
CA GLY A 286 -25.92 15.02 -6.60
C GLY A 286 -24.38 14.98 -6.48
N VAL A 287 -23.91 14.09 -5.62
CA VAL A 287 -22.47 13.82 -5.46
C VAL A 287 -22.13 12.52 -6.18
N LEU A 288 -21.43 12.64 -7.30
CA LEU A 288 -20.91 11.49 -8.04
C LEU A 288 -19.73 10.88 -7.27
N SER A 289 -19.78 9.59 -6.94
CA SER A 289 -18.78 8.92 -6.10
C SER A 289 -18.13 7.75 -6.82
N PHE A 290 -16.89 7.94 -7.29
CA PHE A 290 -16.08 6.88 -7.88
C PHE A 290 -15.39 6.06 -6.80
N THR A 291 -15.52 4.74 -6.87
CA THR A 291 -14.81 3.83 -5.96
C THR A 291 -13.49 3.40 -6.59
N VAL A 292 -12.38 3.66 -5.90
CA VAL A 292 -11.03 3.21 -6.27
C VAL A 292 -10.63 2.06 -5.33
N SER A 293 -10.28 0.92 -5.89
CA SER A 293 -10.03 -0.33 -5.15
C SER A 293 -8.65 -0.92 -5.41
N LEU A 294 -8.06 -1.52 -4.38
CA LEU A 294 -6.90 -2.40 -4.46
C LEU A 294 -7.35 -3.85 -4.63
N SER A 295 -6.62 -4.67 -5.40
CA SER A 295 -6.92 -6.10 -5.56
C SER A 295 -6.73 -6.94 -4.29
N ALA A 296 -5.90 -6.44 -3.36
CA ALA A 296 -5.64 -7.02 -2.05
C ALA A 296 -5.14 -5.93 -1.11
N ALA A 297 -5.20 -6.18 0.20
CA ALA A 297 -4.61 -5.30 1.20
C ALA A 297 -3.08 -5.30 1.06
N SER A 298 -2.47 -4.11 1.03
CA SER A 298 -1.01 -3.97 1.09
C SER A 298 -0.53 -3.89 2.54
N THR A 299 0.69 -4.37 2.79
CA THR A 299 1.39 -4.19 4.07
C THR A 299 2.07 -2.82 4.19
N HIS A 300 2.10 -2.05 3.11
CA HIS A 300 2.68 -0.71 3.06
C HIS A 300 1.66 0.29 2.46
N GLN A 301 1.99 1.58 2.53
CA GLN A 301 1.16 2.62 1.93
C GLN A 301 1.14 2.50 0.40
N VAL A 302 -0.05 2.66 -0.20
CA VAL A 302 -0.23 2.72 -1.65
C VAL A 302 -0.79 4.08 -2.02
N THR A 303 -0.23 4.73 -3.05
CA THR A 303 -0.75 6.01 -3.55
C THR A 303 -1.04 5.97 -5.03
N VAL A 304 -2.03 6.76 -5.45
CA VAL A 304 -2.38 6.95 -6.86
C VAL A 304 -2.95 8.36 -7.05
N SER A 305 -2.48 9.05 -8.08
CA SER A 305 -3.02 10.35 -8.46
C SER A 305 -4.29 10.18 -9.29
N TYR A 306 -5.23 11.11 -9.15
CA TYR A 306 -6.47 11.14 -9.93
C TYR A 306 -6.76 12.53 -10.50
N GLY A 307 -7.50 12.57 -11.61
CA GLY A 307 -8.02 13.80 -12.21
C GLY A 307 -9.27 13.55 -13.04
N THR A 308 -10.22 14.47 -12.99
CA THR A 308 -11.41 14.45 -13.86
C THR A 308 -11.09 14.99 -15.25
N ALA A 309 -11.79 14.50 -16.27
CA ALA A 309 -11.77 15.04 -17.63
C ALA A 309 -13.19 15.09 -18.20
N ASN A 310 -13.45 16.06 -19.09
CA ASN A 310 -14.74 16.22 -19.74
C ASN A 310 -15.06 15.02 -20.63
N GLY A 311 -16.34 14.64 -20.66
CA GLY A 311 -16.96 13.81 -21.70
C GLY A 311 -17.93 14.69 -22.49
N SER A 312 -19.23 14.35 -22.45
CA SER A 312 -20.27 15.31 -22.84
C SER A 312 -20.47 16.42 -21.79
N ALA A 313 -20.33 16.07 -20.50
CA ALA A 313 -20.33 17.04 -19.42
C ALA A 313 -19.03 17.87 -19.40
N VAL A 314 -19.17 19.17 -19.19
CA VAL A 314 -18.13 20.21 -19.18
C VAL A 314 -17.92 20.76 -17.77
N ALA A 315 -16.68 20.69 -17.30
CA ALA A 315 -16.31 21.27 -16.01
C ALA A 315 -16.64 22.78 -15.92
N GLY A 316 -17.27 23.17 -14.82
CA GLY A 316 -17.73 24.54 -14.55
C GLY A 316 -19.18 24.80 -14.97
N SER A 317 -19.72 24.03 -15.92
CA SER A 317 -21.14 24.00 -16.24
C SER A 317 -21.80 22.88 -15.43
N ASP A 318 -21.41 21.63 -15.70
CA ASP A 318 -22.20 20.47 -15.29
C ASP A 318 -21.58 19.76 -14.07
N TYR A 319 -20.29 20.00 -13.82
CA TYR A 319 -19.60 19.51 -12.63
C TYR A 319 -18.41 20.37 -12.21
N THR A 320 -17.96 20.24 -10.96
CA THR A 320 -16.72 20.87 -10.49
C THR A 320 -15.53 19.94 -10.74
N ALA A 321 -14.57 20.37 -11.56
CA ALA A 321 -13.34 19.60 -11.82
C ALA A 321 -12.58 19.28 -10.53
N ARG A 322 -12.03 18.06 -10.45
CA ARG A 322 -11.30 17.58 -9.28
C ARG A 322 -10.04 16.82 -9.67
N SER A 323 -8.97 17.05 -8.93
CA SER A 323 -7.73 16.27 -9.00
C SER A 323 -7.09 16.15 -7.63
N GLY A 324 -6.25 15.14 -7.43
CA GLY A 324 -5.51 14.97 -6.20
C GLY A 324 -4.76 13.64 -6.14
N THR A 325 -4.35 13.25 -4.93
CA THR A 325 -3.71 11.96 -4.67
C THR A 325 -4.55 11.21 -3.63
N LEU A 326 -4.88 9.95 -3.93
CA LEU A 326 -5.41 9.01 -2.97
C LEU A 326 -4.26 8.29 -2.26
N THR A 327 -4.43 8.09 -0.96
CA THR A 327 -3.50 7.36 -0.11
C THR A 327 -4.25 6.27 0.63
N PHE A 328 -3.90 5.03 0.36
CA PHE A 328 -4.35 3.85 1.10
C PHE A 328 -3.33 3.56 2.19
N ALA A 329 -3.76 3.60 3.45
CA ALA A 329 -2.94 3.08 4.54
C ALA A 329 -2.78 1.55 4.41
N ALA A 330 -1.75 1.00 5.05
CA ALA A 330 -1.59 -0.45 5.12
C ALA A 330 -2.89 -1.12 5.62
N GLY A 331 -3.33 -2.18 4.95
CA GLY A 331 -4.59 -2.86 5.23
C GLY A 331 -5.84 -2.31 4.51
N GLU A 332 -5.83 -1.05 4.03
CA GLU A 332 -6.99 -0.48 3.32
C GLU A 332 -7.06 -0.99 1.87
N THR A 333 -8.27 -1.23 1.38
CA THR A 333 -8.49 -1.74 0.02
C THR A 333 -9.43 -0.90 -0.83
N SER A 334 -10.08 0.13 -0.26
CA SER A 334 -11.03 0.97 -0.99
C SER A 334 -11.01 2.42 -0.50
N LYS A 335 -11.13 3.36 -1.44
CA LYS A 335 -11.31 4.80 -1.22
C LYS A 335 -12.31 5.34 -2.22
N ALA A 336 -12.95 6.46 -1.88
CA ALA A 336 -13.85 7.17 -2.78
C ALA A 336 -13.23 8.49 -3.26
N VAL A 337 -13.42 8.80 -4.55
CA VAL A 337 -13.27 10.16 -5.09
C VAL A 337 -14.66 10.68 -5.38
N THR A 338 -15.03 11.78 -4.72
CA THR A 338 -16.32 12.43 -4.96
C THR A 338 -16.18 13.60 -5.94
N VAL A 339 -17.18 13.83 -6.77
CA VAL A 339 -17.26 14.95 -7.71
C VAL A 339 -18.63 15.57 -7.57
N GLN A 340 -18.70 16.88 -7.34
CA GLN A 340 -19.98 17.58 -7.21
C GLN A 340 -20.51 17.88 -8.61
N THR A 341 -21.74 17.45 -8.91
CA THR A 341 -22.47 17.83 -10.13
C THR A 341 -23.32 19.06 -9.89
N THR A 342 -23.65 19.77 -10.97
CA THR A 342 -24.52 20.94 -10.95
C THR A 342 -25.97 20.50 -11.11
N GLN A 343 -26.90 21.25 -10.51
CA GLN A 343 -28.33 21.15 -10.81
C GLN A 343 -28.70 22.38 -11.63
N ASP A 344 -29.45 22.19 -12.70
CA ASP A 344 -30.20 23.28 -13.31
C ASP A 344 -31.63 22.85 -13.67
N SER A 345 -32.21 23.48 -14.69
CA SER A 345 -33.60 23.28 -15.13
C SER A 345 -33.69 23.13 -16.65
N LEU A 346 -32.56 22.96 -17.33
CA LEU A 346 -32.48 22.81 -18.76
C LEU A 346 -32.72 21.34 -19.09
N VAL A 347 -33.68 21.07 -19.96
CA VAL A 347 -33.93 19.69 -20.40
C VAL A 347 -32.80 19.29 -21.35
N GLU A 348 -31.96 18.36 -20.90
CA GLU A 348 -30.83 17.86 -21.66
C GLU A 348 -30.71 16.32 -21.59
N PRO A 349 -29.94 15.66 -22.48
CA PRO A 349 -29.71 14.22 -22.35
C PRO A 349 -28.73 13.92 -21.19
N ASP A 350 -28.75 12.68 -20.67
CA ASP A 350 -27.73 12.20 -19.72
C ASP A 350 -26.31 12.50 -20.22
N GLU A 351 -25.49 13.06 -19.34
CA GLU A 351 -24.14 13.47 -19.66
C GLU A 351 -23.06 12.59 -19.01
N THR A 352 -21.83 12.72 -19.46
CA THR A 352 -20.70 11.91 -18.98
C THR A 352 -19.45 12.72 -18.73
N LEU A 353 -18.70 12.33 -17.69
CA LEU A 353 -17.32 12.74 -17.42
C LEU A 353 -16.43 11.52 -17.15
N LEU A 354 -15.12 11.71 -17.12
CA LEU A 354 -14.15 10.65 -16.86
C LEU A 354 -13.37 10.93 -15.58
N LEU A 355 -13.04 9.89 -14.81
CA LEU A 355 -12.03 9.92 -13.75
C LEU A 355 -10.83 9.07 -14.17
N ARG A 356 -9.64 9.67 -14.20
CA ARG A 356 -8.38 9.02 -14.62
C ARG A 356 -7.43 8.85 -13.46
N LEU A 357 -6.83 7.66 -13.33
CA LEU A 357 -5.77 7.33 -12.39
C LEU A 357 -4.39 7.43 -13.06
N SER A 358 -3.38 7.84 -12.31
CA SER A 358 -2.00 7.99 -12.78
C SER A 358 -0.98 7.91 -11.65
N ALA A 359 0.31 7.80 -12.01
CA ALA A 359 1.45 7.84 -11.09
C ALA A 359 1.28 6.95 -9.83
N PRO A 360 1.04 5.63 -9.99
CA PRO A 360 0.90 4.75 -8.84
C PRO A 360 2.23 4.54 -8.13
N VAL A 361 2.19 4.41 -6.80
CA VAL A 361 3.33 4.01 -5.96
C VAL A 361 2.86 2.91 -5.00
N GLY A 362 3.63 1.83 -4.87
CA GLY A 362 3.25 0.65 -4.06
C GLY A 362 2.14 -0.19 -4.71
N GLY A 363 1.98 -0.09 -6.03
CA GLY A 363 0.93 -0.77 -6.80
C GLY A 363 1.05 -0.52 -8.30
N THR A 364 0.24 -1.23 -9.09
CA THR A 364 0.14 -1.01 -10.54
C THR A 364 -1.31 -0.74 -10.93
N ILE A 365 -1.56 0.09 -11.94
CA ILE A 365 -2.93 0.41 -12.37
C ILE A 365 -3.43 -0.70 -13.31
N ALA A 366 -4.49 -1.41 -12.91
CA ALA A 366 -5.19 -2.39 -13.75
C ALA A 366 -6.29 -1.74 -14.60
N ARG A 367 -7.03 -0.77 -14.03
CA ARG A 367 -8.02 0.03 -14.77
C ARG A 367 -7.81 1.50 -14.44
N ALA A 368 -7.34 2.25 -15.44
CA ALA A 368 -6.96 3.65 -15.27
C ALA A 368 -8.11 4.65 -15.42
N GLU A 369 -9.24 4.24 -16.01
CA GLU A 369 -10.31 5.17 -16.37
C GLU A 369 -11.68 4.59 -16.00
N ALA A 370 -12.52 5.45 -15.41
CA ALA A 370 -13.93 5.21 -15.14
C ALA A 370 -14.78 6.34 -15.72
N THR A 371 -15.96 5.98 -16.21
CA THR A 371 -17.00 6.89 -16.67
C THR A 371 -17.94 7.22 -15.52
N GLY A 372 -18.20 8.51 -15.36
CA GLY A 372 -19.23 9.06 -14.50
C GLY A 372 -20.42 9.53 -15.32
N THR A 373 -21.62 9.03 -15.05
CA THR A 373 -22.84 9.48 -15.72
C THR A 373 -23.63 10.44 -14.83
N ILE A 374 -23.96 11.61 -15.35
CA ILE A 374 -24.85 12.59 -14.76
C ILE A 374 -26.21 12.38 -15.43
N LYS A 375 -27.23 12.02 -14.64
CA LYS A 375 -28.58 11.77 -15.14
C LYS A 375 -29.41 13.03 -15.06
N ASN A 376 -29.98 13.40 -16.20
CA ASN A 376 -30.91 14.51 -16.28
C ASN A 376 -32.20 14.15 -15.55
N ASP A 377 -32.62 15.00 -14.62
CA ASP A 377 -33.93 14.88 -13.93
C ASP A 377 -34.97 15.89 -14.38
N ASP A 378 -34.62 16.76 -15.34
CA ASP A 378 -35.54 17.69 -15.96
C ASP A 378 -36.43 17.02 -17.01
N VAL A 379 -37.70 17.41 -17.02
CA VAL A 379 -38.70 16.92 -17.97
C VAL A 379 -39.26 18.08 -18.78
N ALA A 380 -39.32 17.93 -20.10
CA ALA A 380 -40.05 18.86 -20.94
C ALA A 380 -41.52 18.89 -20.49
N THR A 381 -42.07 20.08 -20.22
CA THR A 381 -43.52 20.18 -20.01
C THR A 381 -44.25 19.79 -21.29
N PRO A 382 -45.37 19.06 -21.23
CA PRO A 382 -46.16 18.77 -22.41
C PRO A 382 -46.60 20.07 -23.10
N GLY A 383 -46.36 20.14 -24.41
CA GLY A 383 -46.81 21.26 -25.23
C GLY A 383 -48.33 21.43 -25.22
N ARG A 384 -48.78 22.65 -25.51
CA ARG A 384 -50.16 23.09 -25.43
C ARG A 384 -50.63 23.67 -26.76
N VAL A 385 -51.93 23.54 -27.01
CA VAL A 385 -52.61 24.32 -28.05
C VAL A 385 -53.25 25.54 -27.38
N ILE A 386 -52.76 26.72 -27.73
CA ILE A 386 -53.19 28.01 -27.19
C ILE A 386 -53.84 28.81 -28.31
N THR A 387 -55.07 29.26 -28.10
CA THR A 387 -55.81 30.07 -29.07
C THR A 387 -56.32 31.33 -28.40
N GLY A 388 -55.90 32.48 -28.92
CA GLY A 388 -56.41 33.78 -28.53
C GLY A 388 -57.79 34.08 -29.12
N THR A 389 -58.19 35.33 -29.02
CA THR A 389 -59.52 35.82 -29.34
C THR A 389 -59.45 36.78 -30.53
N SER A 390 -60.40 37.72 -30.63
CA SER A 390 -60.36 38.78 -31.64
C SER A 390 -59.85 40.12 -31.09
N GLY A 391 -59.24 40.12 -29.90
CA GLY A 391 -58.66 41.30 -29.28
C GLY A 391 -57.21 41.05 -28.93
N ASN A 392 -56.48 42.11 -28.58
CA ASN A 392 -55.04 42.05 -28.31
C ASN A 392 -54.72 41.18 -27.08
N ASN A 393 -54.20 39.98 -27.30
CA ASN A 393 -53.92 38.98 -26.29
C ASN A 393 -52.43 38.92 -25.93
N TRP A 394 -52.17 38.47 -24.70
CA TRP A 394 -50.85 38.08 -24.22
C TRP A 394 -50.88 36.57 -23.98
N LEU A 395 -50.26 35.82 -24.88
CA LEU A 395 -50.26 34.36 -24.89
C LEU A 395 -48.87 33.85 -24.49
N THR A 396 -48.83 32.82 -23.67
CA THR A 396 -47.59 32.26 -23.13
C THR A 396 -47.67 30.73 -23.10
N GLY A 397 -46.72 30.10 -23.78
CA GLY A 397 -46.50 28.67 -23.88
C GLY A 397 -45.86 28.04 -22.64
N THR A 398 -45.20 26.91 -22.85
CA THR A 398 -44.53 26.02 -21.90
C THR A 398 -43.15 25.65 -22.44
N SER A 399 -42.35 24.86 -21.72
CA SER A 399 -41.05 24.38 -22.24
C SER A 399 -41.14 23.17 -23.18
N GLY A 400 -42.31 22.90 -23.77
CA GLY A 400 -42.44 21.88 -24.81
C GLY A 400 -43.31 22.37 -25.95
N ASN A 401 -43.19 21.69 -27.10
CA ASN A 401 -43.70 22.10 -28.40
C ASN A 401 -45.17 22.58 -28.39
N ASP A 402 -45.36 23.89 -28.36
CA ASP A 402 -46.67 24.52 -28.33
C ASP A 402 -47.19 24.84 -29.73
N THR A 403 -48.50 24.96 -29.86
CA THR A 403 -49.15 25.59 -31.02
C THR A 403 -49.89 26.82 -30.53
N ILE A 404 -49.42 28.01 -30.90
CA ILE A 404 -49.96 29.28 -30.41
C ILE A 404 -50.59 30.04 -31.59
N THR A 405 -51.91 30.24 -31.53
CA THR A 405 -52.66 31.06 -32.49
C THR A 405 -53.12 32.35 -31.81
N GLY A 406 -52.63 33.50 -32.25
CA GLY A 406 -53.07 34.82 -31.74
C GLY A 406 -54.55 35.08 -31.99
N GLY A 407 -54.98 34.85 -33.23
CA GLY A 407 -56.31 35.22 -33.69
C GLY A 407 -56.28 36.63 -34.28
N ARG A 408 -57.39 37.38 -34.15
CA ARG A 408 -57.41 38.77 -34.63
C ARG A 408 -56.96 39.71 -33.52
N GLY A 409 -56.35 40.83 -33.90
CA GLY A 409 -55.88 41.84 -32.97
C GLY A 409 -54.38 42.04 -33.12
N ASN A 410 -53.78 42.74 -32.17
CA ASN A 410 -52.34 42.86 -32.09
C ASN A 410 -51.85 42.05 -30.90
N ASP A 411 -51.42 40.82 -31.14
CA ASP A 411 -51.12 39.86 -30.09
C ASP A 411 -49.64 39.87 -29.71
N THR A 412 -49.36 39.43 -28.48
CA THR A 412 -48.01 39.22 -27.99
C THR A 412 -47.89 37.78 -27.50
N MET A 413 -46.98 37.02 -28.10
CA MET A 413 -46.79 35.60 -27.88
C MET A 413 -45.38 35.30 -27.35
N THR A 414 -45.26 34.25 -26.55
CA THR A 414 -44.00 33.75 -25.97
C THR A 414 -44.10 32.24 -25.90
N GLY A 415 -43.21 31.52 -26.58
CA GLY A 415 -43.21 30.05 -26.67
C GLY A 415 -42.52 29.38 -25.48
N TYR A 416 -41.38 29.94 -25.06
CA TYR A 416 -40.34 29.39 -24.21
C TYR A 416 -39.37 28.44 -24.94
N ALA A 417 -39.38 27.16 -24.58
CA ALA A 417 -38.46 26.16 -25.12
C ALA A 417 -39.30 25.05 -25.77
N GLY A 418 -38.72 24.31 -26.70
CA GLY A 418 -39.48 23.42 -27.57
C GLY A 418 -39.47 23.95 -29.00
N GLU A 419 -39.95 23.14 -29.93
CA GLU A 419 -40.22 23.54 -31.31
C GLU A 419 -41.67 24.02 -31.37
N ASP A 420 -41.85 25.34 -31.39
CA ASP A 420 -43.16 25.98 -31.24
C ASP A 420 -43.73 26.45 -32.60
N ASP A 421 -45.01 26.13 -32.83
CA ASP A 421 -45.78 26.57 -33.98
C ASP A 421 -46.55 27.86 -33.66
N PHE A 422 -46.11 29.00 -34.21
CA PHE A 422 -46.86 30.25 -34.14
C PHE A 422 -47.74 30.42 -35.38
N VAL A 423 -49.05 30.34 -35.21
CA VAL A 423 -50.02 30.20 -36.30
C VAL A 423 -50.68 31.53 -36.66
N PHE A 424 -50.67 31.86 -37.94
CA PHE A 424 -51.22 33.10 -38.50
C PHE A 424 -52.11 32.86 -39.71
N SER A 425 -53.13 33.71 -39.87
CA SER A 425 -54.07 33.77 -40.98
C SER A 425 -54.21 35.20 -41.49
N ALA A 426 -54.65 35.37 -42.74
CA ALA A 426 -54.88 36.71 -43.28
C ALA A 426 -55.94 37.48 -42.47
N GLY A 427 -55.58 38.68 -41.99
CA GLY A 427 -56.44 39.54 -41.19
C GLY A 427 -56.25 39.42 -39.69
N ASP A 428 -55.22 38.71 -39.24
CA ASP A 428 -54.89 38.54 -37.81
C ASP A 428 -54.38 39.87 -37.22
N GLY A 429 -53.49 40.59 -37.90
CA GLY A 429 -53.14 41.97 -37.54
C GLY A 429 -51.64 42.17 -37.35
N PHE A 430 -51.26 42.99 -36.37
CA PHE A 430 -49.86 43.23 -36.05
C PHE A 430 -49.46 42.52 -34.75
N ASP A 431 -48.76 41.40 -34.90
CA ASP A 431 -48.41 40.53 -33.78
C ASP A 431 -46.94 40.63 -33.40
N ARG A 432 -46.60 40.08 -32.23
CA ARG A 432 -45.25 40.11 -31.67
C ARG A 432 -44.90 38.78 -31.02
N ILE A 433 -43.75 38.21 -31.37
CA ILE A 433 -43.19 37.02 -30.72
C ILE A 433 -41.90 37.43 -29.99
N LYS A 434 -41.83 37.13 -28.69
CA LYS A 434 -40.76 37.64 -27.79
C LYS A 434 -39.47 36.82 -27.80
N ASP A 435 -39.54 35.57 -28.22
CA ASP A 435 -38.50 34.56 -27.97
C ASP A 435 -38.29 33.57 -29.13
N PHE A 436 -38.72 33.93 -30.35
CA PHE A 436 -38.59 33.09 -31.53
C PHE A 436 -37.15 32.62 -31.78
N GLN A 437 -36.95 31.31 -31.89
CA GLN A 437 -35.67 30.65 -32.15
C GLN A 437 -35.61 30.13 -33.59
N THR A 438 -34.80 30.76 -34.45
CA THR A 438 -34.65 30.33 -35.84
C THR A 438 -34.09 28.91 -35.96
N GLY A 439 -34.69 28.10 -36.83
CA GLY A 439 -34.35 26.69 -37.03
C GLY A 439 -34.85 25.74 -35.93
N ILE A 440 -35.63 26.26 -34.98
CA ILE A 440 -36.31 25.49 -33.93
C ILE A 440 -37.81 25.80 -33.97
N ASP A 441 -38.20 27.08 -33.94
CA ASP A 441 -39.60 27.51 -34.00
C ASP A 441 -40.06 27.74 -35.45
N ASP A 442 -41.37 27.60 -35.67
CA ASP A 442 -42.01 27.77 -36.96
C ASP A 442 -43.08 28.88 -36.95
N LEU A 443 -43.10 29.70 -38.01
CA LEU A 443 -44.28 30.50 -38.34
C LEU A 443 -45.18 29.71 -39.29
N VAL A 444 -46.39 29.38 -38.86
CA VAL A 444 -47.35 28.60 -39.64
C VAL A 444 -48.39 29.52 -40.26
N PHE A 445 -48.30 29.75 -41.57
CA PHE A 445 -49.28 30.56 -42.29
C PHE A 445 -50.38 29.70 -42.94
N LYS A 446 -51.63 29.94 -42.56
CA LYS A 446 -52.81 29.25 -43.09
C LYS A 446 -53.37 29.93 -44.33
N GLY A 447 -53.52 29.17 -45.43
CA GLY A 447 -54.12 29.66 -46.68
C GLY A 447 -53.27 30.69 -47.44
N LEU A 448 -51.96 30.73 -47.16
CA LEU A 448 -50.99 31.62 -47.83
C LEU A 448 -49.90 30.80 -48.52
N THR A 449 -49.14 31.46 -49.38
CA THR A 449 -48.00 30.87 -50.10
C THR A 449 -46.72 31.62 -49.77
N ALA A 450 -45.56 30.99 -50.01
CA ALA A 450 -44.25 31.60 -49.80
C ALA A 450 -44.06 32.94 -50.54
N ALA A 451 -44.68 33.11 -51.71
CA ALA A 451 -44.62 34.36 -52.47
C ALA A 451 -45.35 35.53 -51.77
N GLN A 452 -46.20 35.24 -50.78
CA GLN A 452 -46.97 36.22 -50.02
C GLN A 452 -46.32 36.54 -48.66
N VAL A 453 -45.15 35.98 -48.37
CA VAL A 453 -44.40 36.26 -47.14
C VAL A 453 -43.11 36.96 -47.50
N THR A 454 -42.89 38.13 -46.89
CA THR A 454 -41.65 38.91 -47.04
C THR A 454 -41.21 39.37 -45.67
N TYR A 455 -39.91 39.63 -45.49
CA TYR A 455 -39.41 40.05 -44.21
C TYR A 455 -38.28 41.07 -44.35
N ARG A 456 -38.06 41.85 -43.28
CA ARG A 456 -36.97 42.84 -43.21
C ARG A 456 -36.53 43.05 -41.77
N SER A 457 -35.31 43.53 -41.59
CA SER A 457 -34.90 44.07 -40.30
C SER A 457 -35.78 45.26 -39.92
N ALA A 458 -36.17 45.32 -38.65
CA ALA A 458 -36.96 46.41 -38.11
C ALA A 458 -36.61 46.69 -36.65
N THR A 459 -37.09 47.83 -36.16
CA THR A 459 -37.05 48.18 -34.74
C THR A 459 -38.46 48.54 -34.30
N TYR A 460 -38.96 47.86 -33.28
CA TYR A 460 -40.26 48.15 -32.68
C TYR A 460 -40.08 48.51 -31.21
N SER A 461 -40.60 49.66 -30.81
CA SER A 461 -40.51 50.16 -29.42
C SER A 461 -39.08 50.12 -28.83
N GLY A 462 -38.06 50.38 -29.65
CA GLY A 462 -36.65 50.37 -29.25
C GLY A 462 -35.97 49.01 -29.24
N ILE A 463 -36.67 47.93 -29.58
CA ILE A 463 -36.12 46.57 -29.68
C ILE A 463 -35.87 46.26 -31.16
N SER A 464 -34.65 45.81 -31.48
CA SER A 464 -34.30 45.32 -32.81
C SER A 464 -34.89 43.93 -33.05
N GLY A 465 -35.30 43.65 -34.27
CA GLY A 465 -35.85 42.35 -34.64
C GLY A 465 -36.10 42.21 -36.14
N THR A 466 -36.91 41.22 -36.49
CA THR A 466 -37.32 40.94 -37.87
C THR A 466 -38.83 41.11 -38.00
N ASP A 467 -39.24 41.88 -38.98
CA ASP A 467 -40.64 42.14 -39.29
C ASP A 467 -41.04 41.29 -40.50
N VAL A 468 -41.99 40.38 -40.30
CA VAL A 468 -42.45 39.40 -41.31
C VAL A 468 -43.86 39.79 -41.75
N PHE A 469 -43.98 40.28 -42.99
CA PHE A 469 -45.24 40.66 -43.62
C PHE A 469 -45.85 39.47 -44.35
N TYR A 470 -47.16 39.31 -44.24
CA TYR A 470 -47.88 38.20 -44.87
C TYR A 470 -49.21 38.62 -45.50
N GLY A 471 -49.57 38.00 -46.64
CA GLY A 471 -50.80 38.31 -47.36
C GLY A 471 -50.72 39.55 -48.26
N SER A 472 -51.87 40.22 -48.49
CA SER A 472 -51.93 41.42 -49.35
C SER A 472 -51.94 42.71 -48.53
N GLY A 473 -50.95 43.58 -48.71
CA GLY A 473 -50.82 44.86 -48.01
C GLY A 473 -49.87 44.80 -46.81
N THR A 474 -49.82 45.88 -46.02
CA THR A 474 -48.89 46.02 -44.88
C THR A 474 -49.57 45.90 -43.51
N ALA A 475 -50.85 45.51 -43.49
CA ALA A 475 -51.63 45.47 -42.25
C ALA A 475 -51.41 44.18 -41.44
N ASN A 476 -50.98 43.10 -42.09
CA ASN A 476 -50.72 41.82 -41.44
C ASN A 476 -49.21 41.58 -41.40
N HIS A 477 -48.65 41.64 -40.20
CA HIS A 477 -47.24 41.36 -39.99
C HIS A 477 -46.96 40.91 -38.56
N VAL A 478 -45.93 40.09 -38.38
CA VAL A 478 -45.45 39.66 -37.06
C VAL A 478 -44.03 40.17 -36.85
N PHE A 479 -43.80 40.81 -35.71
CA PHE A 479 -42.47 41.23 -35.29
C PHE A 479 -41.82 40.17 -34.38
N LEU A 480 -40.71 39.61 -34.84
CA LEU A 480 -39.86 38.67 -34.12
C LEU A 480 -38.81 39.44 -33.35
N GLU A 481 -38.93 39.48 -32.02
CA GLU A 481 -38.03 40.22 -31.16
C GLU A 481 -36.63 39.63 -31.14
N LYS A 482 -35.61 40.48 -31.27
CA LYS A 482 -34.19 40.09 -31.17
C LYS A 482 -33.74 39.03 -32.18
N VAL A 483 -34.59 38.67 -33.15
CA VAL A 483 -34.21 37.83 -34.29
C VAL A 483 -33.60 38.72 -35.37
N ALA A 484 -32.37 38.43 -35.76
CA ALA A 484 -31.72 39.12 -36.87
C ALA A 484 -32.31 38.64 -38.21
N ALA A 485 -32.61 39.55 -39.14
CA ALA A 485 -33.16 39.13 -40.44
C ALA A 485 -32.22 38.21 -41.24
N SER A 486 -30.91 38.22 -40.92
CA SER A 486 -29.93 37.32 -41.52
C SER A 486 -30.00 35.88 -41.00
N SER A 487 -30.61 35.64 -39.84
CA SER A 487 -30.79 34.29 -39.27
C SER A 487 -32.15 33.68 -39.63
N PHE A 488 -33.13 34.49 -40.05
CA PHE A 488 -34.46 34.03 -40.46
C PHE A 488 -34.52 33.67 -41.95
N SER A 489 -35.23 32.59 -42.27
CA SER A 489 -35.39 32.04 -43.61
C SER A 489 -36.79 31.47 -43.82
N VAL A 490 -37.53 31.98 -44.82
CA VAL A 490 -38.84 31.44 -45.22
C VAL A 490 -38.79 29.96 -45.63
N ALA A 491 -37.66 29.45 -46.11
CA ALA A 491 -37.53 28.05 -46.48
C ALA A 491 -37.30 27.10 -45.29
N ARG A 492 -37.02 27.64 -44.10
CA ARG A 492 -36.65 26.85 -42.90
C ARG A 492 -37.58 27.08 -41.72
N ASP A 493 -37.98 28.32 -41.49
CA ASP A 493 -38.66 28.77 -40.27
C ASP A 493 -40.15 29.07 -40.52
N VAL A 494 -40.67 28.67 -41.68
CA VAL A 494 -42.03 28.99 -42.12
C VAL A 494 -42.68 27.78 -42.76
N LEU A 495 -43.86 27.43 -42.24
CA LEU A 495 -44.73 26.39 -42.78
C LEU A 495 -45.98 27.03 -43.43
N PHE A 496 -46.44 26.42 -44.51
CA PHE A 496 -47.67 26.81 -45.21
C PHE A 496 -48.68 25.67 -45.14
N THR A 497 -49.89 25.96 -44.65
CA THR A 497 -50.93 24.96 -44.41
C THR A 497 -52.27 25.32 -45.03
#